data_AF-A0A535RHS8-F1
#
_entry.id   AF-A0A535RHS8-F1
#
_cell.length_a   1.000
_cell.length_b   1.000
_cell.length_c   1.000
_cell.angle_alpha   90.00
_cell.angle_beta   90.00
_cell.angle_gamma   90.00
#
_symmetry.space_group_name_H-M   'P 1'
#
loop_
_entity.id
_entity.type
_entity.pdbx_description
1 polymer ?
#
loop_
_entity_poly.entity_id
_entity_poly.type
_entity_poly.pdbx_seq_one_letter_code
_entity_poly.pdbx_strand_id
1 'polypeptide(L)'
;MKLVDAGAPRAPAGAQVFVSVLVGPAKQSPRLPLEVPDGRPWALRVVAKSGPYVVSLRRPERRALDLSAVVEKAYGARSTTRGWPTFERIAAAVRSLEAPARRARR
;
A
#
# COMPACT_ATOMS: atom_id res chain seq x y z
N MET A 1 -5.08 13.52 -0.51
CA MET A 1 -4.11 12.49 -0.96
C MET A 1 -4.94 11.49 -1.77
N LYS A 2 -5.02 11.65 -3.10
CA LYS A 2 -6.12 11.12 -3.94
C LYS A 2 -6.42 9.63 -3.75
N LEU A 3 -5.42 8.79 -3.46
CA LEU A 3 -5.62 7.36 -3.22
C LEU A 3 -6.45 7.07 -1.95
N VAL A 4 -6.23 7.82 -0.87
CA VAL A 4 -6.99 7.66 0.38
C VAL A 4 -8.42 8.15 0.21
N ASP A 5 -8.60 9.21 -0.57
CA ASP A 5 -9.92 9.80 -0.83
C ASP A 5 -10.82 8.83 -1.63
N ALA A 6 -10.24 7.90 -2.40
CA ALA A 6 -10.94 6.82 -3.09
C ALA A 6 -11.33 5.63 -2.19
N GLY A 7 -10.84 5.58 -0.94
CA GLY A 7 -11.10 4.52 0.02
C GLY A 7 -10.31 3.22 -0.21
N ALA A 8 -10.28 2.37 0.82
CA ALA A 8 -9.63 1.06 0.73
C ALA A 8 -10.38 0.14 -0.24
N PRO A 9 -9.70 -0.66 -1.08
CA PRO A 9 -10.36 -1.75 -1.76
C PRO A 9 -10.93 -2.75 -0.75
N ARG A 10 -12.02 -3.42 -1.13
CA ARG A 10 -12.63 -4.47 -0.31
C ARG A 10 -11.66 -5.65 -0.17
N ALA A 11 -11.25 -5.94 1.05
CA ALA A 11 -10.45 -7.12 1.36
C ALA A 11 -11.36 -8.36 1.57
N PRO A 12 -11.00 -9.54 1.05
CA PRO A 12 -11.67 -10.78 1.40
C PRO A 12 -11.42 -11.14 2.88
N ALA A 13 -12.25 -12.02 3.43
CA ALA A 13 -12.10 -12.50 4.81
C ALA A 13 -10.68 -13.06 5.05
N GLY A 14 -10.08 -12.66 6.18
CA GLY A 14 -8.73 -13.04 6.58
C GLY A 14 -7.61 -12.30 5.83
N ALA A 15 -7.91 -11.32 4.99
CA ALA A 15 -6.92 -10.46 4.35
C ALA A 15 -7.03 -9.01 4.85
N GLN A 16 -5.90 -8.30 4.84
CA GLN A 16 -5.80 -6.89 5.19
C GLN A 16 -5.22 -6.10 4.02
N VAL A 17 -5.60 -4.84 3.91
CA VAL A 17 -5.10 -3.93 2.86
C VAL A 17 -3.83 -3.25 3.33
N PHE A 18 -2.83 -3.22 2.46
CA PHE A 18 -1.57 -2.53 2.64
C PHE A 18 -1.28 -1.63 1.45
N VAL A 19 -0.58 -0.53 1.71
CA VAL A 19 -0.02 0.35 0.69
C VAL A 19 1.49 0.33 0.81
N SER A 20 2.16 0.05 -0.30
CA SER A 20 3.61 0.23 -0.46
C SER A 20 3.85 1.49 -1.28
N VAL A 21 4.57 2.44 -0.71
CA VAL A 21 4.97 3.68 -1.39
C VAL A 21 6.38 3.49 -1.93
N LEU A 22 6.52 3.45 -3.25
CA LEU A 22 7.81 3.31 -3.92
C LEU A 22 8.64 4.59 -3.71
N VAL A 23 9.91 4.43 -3.35
CA VAL A 23 10.86 5.53 -3.11
C VAL A 23 11.32 6.18 -4.42
N GLY A 24 11.12 5.51 -5.56
CA GLY A 24 11.44 6.02 -6.88
C GLY A 24 10.57 5.40 -7.97
N PRO A 25 10.85 5.71 -9.25
CA PRO A 25 10.12 5.13 -10.37
C PRO A 25 10.19 3.59 -10.35
N ALA A 26 9.05 2.95 -10.61
CA ALA A 26 9.04 1.51 -10.81
C ALA A 26 9.84 1.15 -12.06
N LYS A 27 10.83 0.27 -11.92
CA LYS A 27 11.63 -0.25 -13.05
C LYS A 27 10.91 -1.37 -13.79
N GLN A 28 9.90 -1.96 -13.15
CA GLN A 28 9.10 -3.06 -13.65
C GLN A 28 7.62 -2.78 -13.39
N SER A 29 6.77 -3.35 -14.26
CA SER A 29 5.31 -3.28 -14.15
C SER A 29 4.76 -4.70 -14.28
N PRO A 30 4.62 -5.45 -13.17
CA PRO A 30 4.07 -6.80 -13.22
C PRO A 30 2.61 -6.76 -13.69
N ARG A 31 2.15 -7.83 -14.33
CA ARG A 31 0.73 -8.00 -14.64
C ARG A 31 -0.06 -8.10 -13.34
N LEU A 32 -1.24 -7.49 -13.31
CA LEU A 32 -2.12 -7.50 -12.15
C LEU A 32 -3.37 -8.37 -12.42
N PRO A 33 -3.88 -9.10 -11.41
CA PRO A 33 -3.31 -9.23 -10.07
C PRO A 33 -2.00 -10.04 -10.06
N LEU A 34 -1.04 -9.63 -9.23
CA LEU A 34 0.15 -10.43 -8.92
C LEU A 34 -0.12 -11.16 -7.61
N GLU A 35 -0.08 -12.50 -7.61
CA GLU A 35 -0.31 -13.34 -6.44
C GLU A 35 0.99 -14.04 -6.02
N VAL A 36 1.25 -14.12 -4.72
CA VAL A 36 2.42 -14.84 -4.18
C VAL A 36 2.00 -15.63 -2.95
N PRO A 37 2.20 -16.97 -2.93
CA PRO A 37 2.47 -17.81 -4.11
C PRO A 37 1.33 -17.69 -5.15
N ASP A 38 1.64 -17.97 -6.43
CA ASP A 38 0.62 -18.04 -7.47
C ASP A 38 -0.41 -19.13 -7.15
N GLY A 39 -1.70 -18.82 -7.29
CA GLY A 39 -2.81 -19.71 -6.95
C GLY A 39 -3.45 -19.43 -5.58
N ARG A 40 -4.20 -20.40 -5.04
CA ARG A 40 -4.85 -20.28 -3.72
C ARG A 40 -4.38 -21.36 -2.75
N PRO A 41 -4.15 -21.02 -1.46
CA PRO A 41 -4.25 -19.68 -0.85
C PRO A 41 -2.97 -18.82 -1.03
N TRP A 42 -3.11 -17.60 -1.54
CA TRP A 42 -2.02 -16.62 -1.65
C TRP A 42 -1.77 -15.89 -0.32
N ALA A 43 -0.52 -15.50 -0.07
CA ALA A 43 -0.12 -14.67 1.07
C ALA A 43 -0.15 -13.18 0.74
N LEU A 44 0.25 -12.83 -0.49
CA LEU A 44 0.24 -11.48 -1.04
C LEU A 44 -0.54 -11.48 -2.36
N ARG A 45 -1.39 -10.47 -2.54
CA ARG A 45 -2.03 -10.16 -3.82
C ARG A 45 -1.93 -8.67 -4.09
N VAL A 46 -1.13 -8.27 -5.07
CA VAL A 46 -1.11 -6.87 -5.53
C VAL A 46 -2.28 -6.65 -6.48
N VAL A 47 -3.09 -5.63 -6.21
CA VAL A 47 -4.37 -5.40 -6.91
C VAL A 47 -4.39 -4.10 -7.71
N ALA A 48 -3.54 -3.13 -7.38
CA ALA A 48 -3.49 -1.87 -8.10
C ALA A 48 -2.13 -1.20 -7.95
N LYS A 49 -1.80 -0.36 -8.93
CA LYS A 49 -0.70 0.61 -8.87
C LYS A 49 -1.22 1.96 -9.36
N SER A 50 -0.95 3.03 -8.62
CA SER A 50 -1.26 4.41 -9.01
C SER A 50 -0.08 5.31 -8.63
N GLY A 51 0.64 5.84 -9.63
CA GLY A 51 1.88 6.58 -9.40
C GLY A 51 2.89 5.77 -8.56
N PRO A 52 3.36 6.29 -7.40
CA PRO A 52 4.27 5.59 -6.50
C PRO A 52 3.55 4.60 -5.57
N TYR A 53 2.22 4.55 -5.57
CA TYR A 53 1.46 3.72 -4.65
C TYR A 53 1.16 2.36 -5.25
N VAL A 54 1.51 1.31 -4.53
CA VAL A 54 1.14 -0.08 -4.82
C VAL A 54 0.19 -0.57 -3.74
N VAL A 55 -0.99 -1.03 -4.12
CA VAL A 55 -2.00 -1.53 -3.20
C VAL A 55 -2.00 -3.05 -3.21
N SER A 56 -1.87 -3.65 -2.02
CA SER A 56 -1.81 -5.10 -1.85
C SER A 56 -2.76 -5.58 -0.77
N LEU A 57 -3.29 -6.78 -0.97
CA LEU A 57 -4.00 -7.56 0.03
C LEU A 57 -3.01 -8.58 0.60
N ARG A 58 -2.95 -8.69 1.93
CA ARG A 58 -2.06 -9.63 2.61
C ARG A 58 -2.85 -10.49 3.56
N ARG A 59 -2.62 -11.79 3.52
CA ARG A 59 -3.13 -12.74 4.52
C ARG A 59 -2.01 -13.02 5.54
N PRO A 60 -2.35 -13.33 6.80
CA PRO A 60 -1.36 -13.82 7.76
C PRO A 60 -0.65 -15.05 7.19
N GLU A 61 0.66 -14.93 6.99
CA GLU A 61 1.52 -16.01 6.53
C GLU A 61 2.29 -16.55 7.74
N ARG A 62 2.35 -17.88 7.88
CA ARG A 62 3.08 -18.52 8.98
C ARG A 62 4.57 -18.63 8.69
N ARG A 63 4.95 -18.61 7.41
CA ARG A 63 6.34 -18.53 6.98
C ARG A 63 6.85 -17.11 7.16
N ALA A 64 8.11 -16.95 7.57
CA ALA A 64 8.77 -15.65 7.74
C ALA A 64 9.09 -14.99 6.38
N LEU A 65 8.11 -14.92 5.46
CA LEU A 65 8.26 -14.31 4.15
C LEU A 65 8.11 -12.80 4.28
N ASP A 66 9.14 -12.06 3.87
CA ASP A 66 9.04 -10.61 3.76
C ASP A 66 8.23 -10.23 2.52
N LEU A 67 6.92 -10.07 2.71
CA LEU A 67 5.99 -9.66 1.66
C LEU A 67 6.29 -8.25 1.12
N SER A 68 7.03 -7.41 1.85
CA SER A 68 7.46 -6.10 1.35
C SER A 68 8.60 -6.27 0.35
N ALA A 69 9.59 -7.11 0.65
CA ALA A 69 10.66 -7.44 -0.30
C ALA A 69 10.13 -8.06 -1.61
N VAL A 70 9.04 -8.84 -1.54
CA VAL A 70 8.35 -9.35 -2.73
C VAL A 70 7.80 -8.22 -3.60
N VAL A 71 7.16 -7.21 -3.00
CA VAL A 71 6.68 -6.02 -3.73
C VAL A 71 7.85 -5.25 -4.34
N GLU A 72 8.92 -5.03 -3.58
CA GLU A 72 10.09 -4.30 -4.08
C GLU A 72 10.75 -4.98 -5.27
N LYS A 73 10.89 -6.32 -5.20
CA LYS A 73 11.40 -7.13 -6.30
C LYS A 73 10.49 -7.04 -7.52
N ALA A 74 9.17 -7.13 -7.34
CA ALA A 74 8.21 -7.11 -8.43
C ALA A 74 8.15 -5.77 -9.19
N TYR A 75 8.47 -4.65 -8.51
CA TYR A 75 8.49 -3.31 -9.11
C TYR A 75 9.90 -2.79 -9.39
N GLY A 76 10.95 -3.53 -9.00
CA GLY A 76 12.35 -3.13 -9.12
C GLY A 76 12.69 -1.84 -8.36
N ALA A 77 11.96 -1.52 -7.29
CA ALA A 77 12.11 -0.28 -6.53
C ALA A 77 11.86 -0.51 -5.03
N ARG A 78 12.67 0.10 -4.17
CA ARG A 78 12.49 0.07 -2.71
C ARG A 78 11.17 0.74 -2.32
N SER A 79 10.58 0.33 -1.20
CA SER A 79 9.29 0.83 -0.77
C SER A 79 9.16 0.93 0.75
N THR A 80 8.30 1.85 1.19
CA THR A 80 7.80 1.83 2.57
C THR A 80 6.39 1.26 2.56
N THR A 81 6.20 0.14 3.27
CA THR A 81 4.89 -0.52 3.37
C THR A 81 4.21 -0.18 4.69
N ARG A 82 2.92 0.19 4.62
CA ARG A 82 2.07 0.40 5.80
C ARG A 82 0.69 -0.23 5.59
N GLY A 83 0.08 -0.67 6.68
CA GLY A 83 -1.33 -1.08 6.68
C GLY A 83 -2.22 0.13 6.34
N TRP A 84 -3.35 -0.14 5.69
CA TRP A 84 -4.28 0.91 5.28
C TRP A 84 -4.72 1.83 6.43
N PRO A 85 -5.08 1.34 7.65
CA PRO A 85 -5.48 2.22 8.74
C PRO A 85 -4.37 3.17 9.21
N THR A 86 -3.10 2.78 9.06
CA THR A 86 -1.96 3.66 9.37
C THR A 86 -1.77 4.67 8.24
N PHE A 87 -1.91 4.24 7.00
CA PHE A 87 -1.81 5.12 5.84
C PHE A 87 -2.88 6.22 5.84
N GLU A 88 -4.12 5.90 6.23
CA GLU A 88 -5.19 6.88 6.43
C GLU A 88 -4.84 7.93 7.48
N ARG A 89 -4.29 7.49 8.63
CA ARG A 89 -3.85 8.39 9.70
C ARG A 89 -2.72 9.31 9.25
N ILE A 90 -1.75 8.77 8.50
CA ILE A 90 -0.66 9.58 7.92
C ILE A 90 -1.25 10.62 6.95
N ALA A 91 -2.16 10.22 6.07
CA ALA A 91 -2.80 11.13 5.12
C ALA A 91 -3.61 12.24 5.85
N ALA A 92 -4.30 11.89 6.94
CA ALA A 92 -4.98 12.87 7.78
C ALA A 92 -3.99 13.84 8.44
N ALA A 93 -2.89 13.33 9.02
CA ALA A 93 -1.87 14.16 9.65
C ALA A 93 -1.22 15.13 8.65
N VAL A 94 -0.86 14.67 7.45
CA VAL A 94 -0.30 15.53 6.39
C VAL A 94 -1.28 16.63 5.99
N ARG A 95 -2.57 16.30 5.77
CA ARG A 95 -3.59 17.32 5.47
C ARG A 95 -3.73 18.37 6.57
N SER A 96 -3.62 17.98 7.84
CA SER A 96 -3.66 18.91 8.95
C SER A 96 -2.46 19.87 8.99
N LEU A 97 -1.29 19.44 8.50
CA LEU A 97 -0.11 20.29 8.35
C LEU A 97 -0.21 21.25 7.15
N GLU A 98 -0.90 20.83 6.08
CA GLU A 98 -1.12 21.62 4.87
C GLU A 98 -2.27 22.63 4.99
N ALA A 99 -3.20 22.41 5.94
CA ALA A 99 -4.23 23.39 6.25
C ALA A 99 -3.55 24.71 6.69
N PRO A 100 -3.96 25.88 6.16
CA PRO A 100 -3.39 27.14 6.62
C PRO A 100 -3.50 27.22 8.14
N ALA A 101 -2.54 27.84 8.82
CA ALA A 101 -2.56 28.14 10.25
C ALA A 101 -3.73 29.09 10.61
N ARG A 102 -4.97 28.64 10.41
CA ARG A 102 -6.21 29.33 10.72
C ARG A 102 -6.53 29.02 12.18
N ARG A 103 -5.81 29.69 13.08
CA ARG A 103 -6.25 30.10 14.43
C ARG A 103 -5.03 30.46 15.29
N ALA A 104 -4.41 31.60 14.97
CA ALA A 104 -3.57 32.33 15.93
C ALA A 104 -3.54 33.82 15.57
N ARG A 105 -4.72 34.39 15.33
CA ARG A 105 -4.97 35.85 15.32
C ARG A 105 -6.39 36.07 15.81
N ARG A 106 -6.56 36.09 17.13
CA ARG A 106 -7.63 36.80 17.84
C ARG A 106 -7.00 37.40 19.07
#